data_AF-A0A510Y955-F1
#
_entry.id   AF-A0A510Y955-F1
#
_cell.length_a   1.000
_cell.length_b   1.000
_cell.length_c   1.000
_cell.angle_alpha   90.00
_cell.angle_beta   90.00
_cell.angle_gamma   90.00
#
_symmetry.space_group_name_H-M   'P 1'
#
loop_
_entity.id
_entity.type
_entity.pdbx_description
1 polymer ?
#
loop_
_entity_poly.entity_id
_entity_poly.type
_entity_poly.pdbx_seq_one_letter_code
_entity_poly.pdbx_strand_id
1 'polypeptide(L)'
;MFIQSEKFVENHQGKLGDIAVYRQESNPTTWRLCKMNLAIRGIDSNLGGEHADTFHKDLHKSLKADYILANPPFNISDWGGNRLLDDARWNFGIPPEGNANYAWIQHMISKLTPSGSAGFVLSNGSMSTGPA
;
A
#
# COMPACT_ATOMS: atom_id res chain seq x y z
N MET A 1 -3.66 9.04 -5.76
CA MET A 1 -2.62 8.34 -6.53
C MET A 1 -3.20 7.70 -7.78
N PHE A 2 -4.20 6.81 -7.69
CA PHE A 2 -4.83 6.17 -8.87
C PHE A 2 -5.33 7.13 -9.97
N ILE A 3 -5.99 8.23 -9.57
CA ILE A 3 -6.45 9.27 -10.52
C ILE A 3 -5.29 9.88 -11.32
N GLN A 4 -4.10 10.00 -10.72
CA GLN A 4 -2.94 10.56 -11.42
C GLN A 4 -2.24 9.50 -12.28
N SER A 5 -2.26 8.23 -11.86
CA SER A 5 -1.79 7.12 -12.68
C SER A 5 -2.61 6.95 -13.96
N GLU A 6 -3.93 7.12 -13.89
CA GLU A 6 -4.80 7.09 -15.06
C GLU A 6 -4.51 8.23 -16.03
N LYS A 7 -4.48 9.48 -15.53
CA LYS A 7 -4.09 10.65 -16.34
C LYS A 7 -2.71 10.48 -16.98
N PHE A 8 -1.78 9.83 -16.29
CA PHE A 8 -0.47 9.51 -16.84
C PHE A 8 -0.60 8.54 -18.03
N VAL A 9 -1.37 7.46 -17.90
CA VAL A 9 -1.63 6.51 -19.00
C VAL A 9 -2.27 7.20 -20.20
N GLU A 10 -3.31 8.02 -19.98
CA GLU A 10 -3.97 8.80 -21.04
C GLU A 10 -2.99 9.73 -21.76
N ASN A 11 -2.16 10.46 -21.00
CA ASN A 11 -1.17 11.39 -21.55
C ASN A 11 -0.04 10.69 -22.33
N HIS A 12 0.15 9.38 -22.15
CA HIS A 12 1.16 8.58 -22.85
C HIS A 12 0.52 7.62 -23.87
N GLN A 13 -0.69 7.93 -24.35
CA GLN A 13 -1.42 7.18 -25.38
C GLN A 13 -1.81 5.74 -25.01
N GLY A 14 -1.78 5.39 -23.72
CA GLY A 14 -2.35 4.13 -23.22
C GLY A 14 -3.87 4.20 -23.14
N LYS A 15 -4.52 3.05 -22.96
CA LYS A 15 -5.98 2.95 -22.83
C LYS A 15 -6.40 2.76 -21.38
N LEU A 16 -7.57 3.33 -21.06
CA LEU A 16 -8.29 3.01 -19.84
C LEU A 16 -8.62 1.51 -19.84
N GLY A 17 -8.10 0.78 -18.85
CA GLY A 17 -8.19 -0.68 -18.74
C GLY A 17 -6.88 -1.43 -19.00
N ASP A 18 -5.83 -0.77 -19.49
CA ASP A 18 -4.50 -1.38 -19.62
C ASP A 18 -3.82 -1.61 -18.26
N ILE A 19 -4.37 -1.02 -17.19
CA ILE A 19 -3.88 -1.17 -15.83
C ILE A 19 -4.96 -1.78 -14.93
N ALA A 20 -4.58 -2.77 -14.13
CA ALA A 20 -5.43 -3.32 -13.08
C ALA A 20 -5.14 -2.58 -11.77
N VAL A 21 -6.16 -1.94 -11.19
CA VAL A 21 -6.02 -1.14 -9.97
C VAL A 21 -6.38 -1.96 -8.74
N TYR A 22 -5.45 -2.04 -7.78
CA TYR A 22 -5.66 -2.69 -6.48
C TYR A 22 -5.45 -1.70 -5.35
N ARG A 23 -6.30 -1.75 -4.33
CA ARG A 23 -6.18 -0.91 -3.13
C ARG A 23 -6.70 -1.65 -1.90
N GLN A 24 -6.17 -1.29 -0.73
CA GLN A 24 -6.76 -1.62 0.55
C GLN A 24 -6.82 -0.38 1.45
N GLU A 25 -7.85 -0.30 2.27
CA GLU A 25 -8.09 0.81 3.20
C GLU A 25 -8.79 0.25 4.44
N SER A 26 -8.32 0.62 5.63
CA SER A 26 -8.85 0.12 6.89
C SER A 26 -10.05 0.93 7.37
N ASN A 27 -10.08 2.24 7.05
CA ASN A 27 -11.18 3.09 7.46
C ASN A 27 -12.43 2.88 6.58
N PRO A 28 -13.59 2.51 7.16
CA PRO A 28 -14.82 2.25 6.40
C PRO A 28 -15.28 3.43 5.55
N THR A 29 -15.22 4.64 6.10
CA THR A 29 -15.68 5.85 5.43
C THR A 29 -14.74 6.18 4.27
N THR A 30 -13.43 6.16 4.48
CA THR A 30 -12.43 6.39 3.43
C THR A 30 -12.51 5.32 2.33
N TRP A 31 -12.79 4.06 2.68
CA TRP A 31 -12.97 2.98 1.72
C TRP A 31 -14.17 3.23 0.80
N ARG A 32 -15.32 3.61 1.38
CA ARG A 32 -16.53 3.97 0.61
C ARG A 32 -16.31 5.18 -0.29
N LEU A 33 -15.66 6.23 0.24
CA LEU A 33 -15.32 7.42 -0.54
C LEU A 33 -14.40 7.08 -1.72
N CYS A 34 -13.41 6.22 -1.51
CA CYS A 34 -12.55 5.75 -2.59
C CYS A 34 -13.34 4.98 -3.64
N LYS A 35 -14.23 4.07 -3.23
CA LYS A 35 -15.08 3.30 -4.15
C LYS A 35 -15.94 4.21 -5.02
N MET A 36 -16.59 5.21 -4.41
CA MET A 36 -17.36 6.23 -5.14
C MET A 36 -16.48 7.05 -6.09
N ASN A 37 -15.29 7.45 -5.64
CA ASN A 37 -14.35 8.26 -6.42
C ASN A 37 -13.89 7.54 -7.71
N LEU A 38 -13.57 6.25 -7.60
CA LEU A 38 -13.17 5.40 -8.72
C LEU A 38 -14.36 5.13 -9.67
N ALA A 39 -15.55 4.86 -9.12
CA ALA A 39 -16.77 4.65 -9.91
C ALA A 39 -17.15 5.88 -10.76
N ILE A 40 -17.10 7.09 -10.19
CA ILE A 40 -17.39 8.35 -10.90
C ILE A 40 -16.43 8.57 -12.08
N ARG A 41 -15.20 8.04 -11.99
CA ARG A 41 -14.17 8.18 -13.02
C ARG A 41 -14.14 7.00 -14.01
N GLY A 42 -14.98 5.99 -13.82
CA GLY A 42 -14.99 4.81 -14.68
C GLY A 42 -13.75 3.92 -14.51
N ILE A 43 -13.04 4.02 -13.37
CA ILE A 43 -11.86 3.21 -13.09
C ILE A 43 -12.29 1.88 -12.49
N ASP A 44 -12.08 0.79 -13.22
CA ASP A 44 -12.23 -0.55 -12.66
C ASP A 44 -11.13 -0.82 -11.62
N SER A 45 -11.52 -1.37 -10.48
CA SER A 45 -10.62 -1.51 -9.33
C SER A 45 -11.05 -2.60 -8.36
N ASN A 46 -10.05 -3.25 -7.76
CA ASN A 46 -10.21 -4.19 -6.67
C ASN A 46 -9.76 -3.57 -5.34
N LEU A 47 -10.74 -3.11 -4.56
CA LEU A 47 -10.55 -2.53 -3.22
C LEU A 47 -10.55 -3.58 -2.09
N GLY A 48 -10.60 -4.87 -2.44
CA GLY A 48 -11.00 -5.94 -1.53
C GLY A 48 -12.52 -6.00 -1.29
N GLY A 49 -12.99 -7.08 -0.65
CA GLY A 49 -14.42 -7.28 -0.37
C GLY A 49 -14.98 -6.38 0.74
N GLU A 50 -14.10 -5.79 1.55
CA GLU A 50 -14.44 -4.97 2.72
C GLU A 50 -13.29 -4.00 3.04
N HIS A 51 -13.50 -3.11 4.01
CA HIS A 51 -12.41 -2.35 4.60
C HIS A 51 -11.64 -3.25 5.58
N ALA A 52 -10.32 -3.20 5.58
CA ALA A 52 -9.51 -4.05 6.45
C ALA A 52 -8.13 -3.46 6.68
N ASP A 53 -7.56 -3.74 7.86
CA ASP A 53 -6.18 -3.41 8.18
C ASP A 53 -5.19 -4.19 7.29
N THR A 54 -4.25 -3.48 6.67
CA THR A 54 -3.29 -4.05 5.72
C THR A 54 -2.33 -5.03 6.37
N PHE A 55 -1.97 -4.82 7.64
CA PHE A 55 -1.04 -5.70 8.33
C PHE A 55 -1.73 -6.99 8.79
N HIS A 56 -2.88 -6.87 9.45
CA HIS A 56 -3.56 -7.97 10.12
C HIS A 56 -4.55 -8.73 9.23
N LYS A 57 -5.03 -8.11 8.14
CA LYS A 57 -5.96 -8.74 7.20
C LYS A 57 -5.69 -8.24 5.77
N ASP A 58 -4.61 -8.75 5.20
CA ASP A 58 -4.28 -8.52 3.79
C ASP A 58 -5.34 -9.16 2.87
N LEU A 59 -6.07 -8.32 2.14
CA LEU A 59 -7.12 -8.72 1.21
C LEU A 59 -6.57 -9.14 -0.16
N HIS A 60 -5.28 -8.91 -0.40
CA HIS A 60 -4.60 -9.13 -1.67
C HIS A 60 -3.39 -10.05 -1.51
N LYS A 61 -3.49 -11.10 -0.68
CA LYS A 61 -2.37 -11.97 -0.24
C LYS A 61 -1.44 -12.41 -1.37
N SER A 62 -1.99 -12.88 -2.48
CA SER A 62 -1.23 -13.41 -3.62
C SER A 62 -0.85 -12.35 -4.67
N LEU A 63 -1.28 -11.10 -4.50
CA LEU A 63 -1.00 -10.04 -5.46
C LEU A 63 0.50 -9.73 -5.51
N LYS A 64 1.03 -9.70 -6.73
CA LYS A 64 2.33 -9.13 -7.07
C LYS A 64 2.10 -8.00 -8.06
N ALA A 65 2.44 -6.78 -7.66
CA ALA A 65 2.24 -5.58 -8.45
C ALA A 65 3.55 -5.14 -9.10
N ASP A 66 3.46 -4.65 -10.34
CA ASP A 66 4.59 -4.01 -11.02
C ASP A 66 4.87 -2.62 -10.48
N TYR A 67 3.82 -1.93 -10.02
CA TYR A 67 3.92 -0.59 -9.45
C TYR A 67 3.14 -0.49 -8.15
N ILE A 68 3.79 0.03 -7.11
CA ILE A 68 3.13 0.38 -5.84
C ILE A 68 3.34 1.86 -5.58
N LEU A 69 2.24 2.56 -5.34
CA LEU A 69 2.25 3.96 -4.92
C LEU A 69 1.50 4.09 -3.60
N ALA A 70 2.18 4.62 -2.57
CA ALA A 70 1.58 4.76 -1.25
C ALA A 70 1.97 6.06 -0.54
N ASN A 71 1.04 6.60 0.24
CA ASN A 71 1.33 7.59 1.27
C ASN A 71 0.79 7.05 2.59
N PRO A 72 1.50 6.10 3.22
CA PRO A 72 1.03 5.49 4.45
C PRO A 72 1.00 6.53 5.57
N PRO A 73 0.11 6.39 6.57
CA PRO A 73 0.18 7.16 7.80
C PRO A 73 1.54 7.00 8.49
N PHE A 74 2.16 8.12 8.86
CA PHE A 74 3.52 8.14 9.42
C PHE A 74 3.55 7.86 10.92
N ASN A 75 4.59 7.18 11.37
CA ASN A 75 4.94 7.03 12.79
C ASN A 75 3.81 6.42 13.65
N ILE A 76 3.02 5.50 13.09
CA ILE A 76 2.03 4.77 13.87
C ILE A 76 2.75 3.85 14.85
N SER A 77 2.46 4.00 16.14
CA SER A 77 3.01 3.16 17.21
C SER A 77 2.10 2.01 17.62
N ASP A 78 0.80 2.11 17.37
CA ASP A 78 -0.23 1.13 17.77
C ASP A 78 -0.67 0.22 16.62
N TRP A 79 0.21 -0.05 15.66
CA TRP A 79 -0.07 -0.89 14.49
C TRP A 79 -0.10 -2.40 14.80
N GLY A 80 0.20 -2.80 16.04
CA GLY A 80 0.11 -4.18 16.51
C GLY A 80 1.25 -5.11 16.07
N GLY A 81 2.46 -4.57 15.92
CA GLY A 81 3.64 -5.31 15.48
C GLY A 81 4.01 -6.52 16.35
N ASN A 82 3.72 -6.48 17.64
CA ASN A 82 3.92 -7.60 18.58
C ASN A 82 3.18 -8.89 18.19
N ARG A 83 2.08 -8.79 17.44
CA ARG A 83 1.31 -9.95 16.96
C ARG A 83 1.85 -10.52 15.64
N LEU A 84 2.88 -9.90 15.07
CA LEU A 84 3.38 -10.19 13.74
C LEU A 84 4.86 -10.59 13.76
N LEU A 85 5.44 -10.99 14.89
CA LEU A 85 6.89 -11.25 15.01
C LEU A 85 7.43 -12.25 13.97
N ASP A 86 6.63 -13.28 13.64
CA ASP A 86 6.99 -14.34 12.69
C ASP A 86 6.40 -14.14 11.28
N ASP A 87 5.98 -12.93 10.94
CA ASP A 87 5.34 -12.67 9.64
C ASP A 87 6.34 -12.79 8.47
N ALA A 88 5.94 -13.51 7.43
CA ALA A 88 6.76 -13.78 6.25
C ALA A 88 7.17 -12.51 5.47
N ARG A 89 6.58 -11.35 5.76
CA ARG A 89 6.98 -10.06 5.17
C ARG A 89 8.33 -9.57 5.70
N TRP A 90 8.78 -10.02 6.87
CA TRP A 90 9.93 -9.46 7.58
C TRP A 90 11.29 -10.01 7.13
N ASN A 91 11.56 -9.97 5.83
CA ASN A 91 12.81 -10.47 5.24
C ASN A 91 14.06 -9.63 5.59
N PHE A 92 13.86 -8.42 6.12
CA PHE A 92 14.95 -7.49 6.47
C PHE A 92 15.02 -7.24 7.99
N GLY A 93 14.42 -8.13 8.79
CA GLY A 93 14.29 -8.00 10.24
C GLY A 93 12.91 -7.52 10.67
N ILE A 94 12.58 -7.77 11.93
CA ILE A 94 11.27 -7.42 12.52
C ILE A 94 11.18 -5.89 12.64
N PRO A 95 10.16 -5.24 12.06
CA PRO A 95 9.97 -3.79 12.21
C PRO A 95 9.77 -3.38 13.68
N PRO A 96 10.24 -2.18 14.10
CA PRO A 96 10.03 -1.69 15.45
C PRO A 96 8.53 -1.61 15.80
N GLU A 97 8.15 -2.15 16.96
CA GLU A 97 6.76 -2.12 17.41
C GLU A 97 6.24 -0.68 17.54
N GLY A 98 7.06 0.24 18.03
CA GLY A 98 6.68 1.64 18.19
C GLY A 98 6.61 2.47 16.90
N ASN A 99 6.92 1.91 15.72
CA ASN A 99 6.85 2.67 14.46
C ASN A 99 6.63 1.77 13.22
N ALA A 100 5.45 1.90 12.60
CA ALA A 100 5.04 1.13 11.42
C ALA A 100 5.77 1.49 10.12
N ASN A 101 6.62 2.52 10.06
CA ASN A 101 7.22 2.99 8.81
C ASN A 101 7.97 1.85 8.07
N TYR A 102 8.83 1.11 8.77
CA TYR A 102 9.56 -0.02 8.16
C TYR A 102 8.65 -1.22 7.89
N ALA A 103 7.56 -1.38 8.64
CA ALA A 103 6.55 -2.39 8.35
C ALA A 103 5.85 -2.11 7.01
N TRP A 104 5.53 -0.84 6.71
CA TRP A 104 4.98 -0.43 5.43
C TRP A 104 5.96 -0.71 4.28
N ILE A 105 7.24 -0.39 4.45
CA ILE A 105 8.28 -0.65 3.43
C ILE A 105 8.34 -2.15 3.11
N GLN A 106 8.50 -2.99 4.13
CA GLN A 106 8.60 -4.43 3.93
C GLN A 106 7.31 -5.04 3.38
N HIS A 107 6.14 -4.52 3.78
CA HIS A 107 4.88 -4.91 3.16
C HIS A 107 4.85 -4.60 1.66
N MET A 108 5.23 -3.38 1.25
CA MET A 108 5.27 -3.02 -0.17
C MET A 108 6.27 -3.88 -0.94
N ILE A 109 7.49 -4.11 -0.41
CA ILE A 109 8.49 -5.00 -1.03
C ILE A 109 7.93 -6.42 -1.19
N SER A 110 7.23 -6.94 -0.18
CA SER A 110 6.61 -8.27 -0.24
C SER A 110 5.54 -8.40 -1.33
N LYS A 111 5.03 -7.28 -1.85
CA LYS A 111 3.99 -7.21 -2.88
C LYS A 111 4.52 -6.82 -4.26
N LEU A 112 5.81 -6.55 -4.41
CA LEU A 112 6.39 -6.26 -5.72
C LEU A 112 6.68 -7.54 -6.51
N THR A 113 6.52 -7.46 -7.83
CA THR A 113 7.16 -8.40 -8.76
C THR A 113 8.69 -8.22 -8.71
N PRO A 114 9.50 -9.20 -9.18
CA PRO A 114 10.96 -9.07 -9.20
C PRO A 114 11.47 -7.84 -9.98
N SER A 115 10.72 -7.39 -10.99
CA SER A 115 10.99 -6.19 -11.79
C SER A 115 10.15 -4.98 -11.39
N GLY A 116 9.36 -5.09 -10.32
CA GLY A 116 8.44 -4.05 -9.88
C GLY A 116 9.15 -2.89 -9.19
N SER A 117 8.48 -1.74 -9.13
CA SER A 117 8.98 -0.53 -8.48
C SER A 117 7.94 0.04 -7.51
N ALA A 118 8.40 0.54 -6.36
CA ALA A 118 7.54 1.22 -5.39
C ALA A 118 7.98 2.68 -5.20
N GLY A 119 6.99 3.58 -5.19
CA GLY A 119 7.16 4.98 -4.81
C GLY A 119 6.27 5.31 -3.63
N PHE A 120 6.85 5.75 -2.52
CA PHE A 120 6.08 6.09 -1.32
C PHE A 120 6.68 7.26 -0.56
N VAL A 121 5.86 7.91 0.25
CA VAL A 121 6.26 9.03 1.11
C VAL A 121 6.44 8.51 2.53
N LEU A 122 7.48 8.95 3.22
CA LEU A 122 7.72 8.72 4.65
C LEU A 122 8.17 10.02 5.32
N SER A 123 8.11 10.06 6.64
CA SER A 123 8.60 11.20 7.41
C SER A 123 10.13 11.29 7.33
N ASN A 124 10.70 12.50 7.31
CA ASN A 124 12.15 12.71 7.19
C ASN A 124 12.99 11.91 8.22
N GLY A 125 12.43 11.65 9.42
CA GLY A 125 13.08 10.85 10.45
C GLY A 125 13.44 9.43 9.99
N SER A 126 12.74 8.87 8.99
CA SER A 126 13.05 7.55 8.45
C SER A 126 14.40 7.45 7.71
N MET A 127 15.03 8.58 7.38
CA MET A 127 16.34 8.60 6.72
C MET A 127 17.51 8.55 7.70
N SER A 128 17.29 8.87 8.99
CA SER A 128 18.36 9.10 9.97
C SER A 128 18.15 8.42 11.32
N THR A 129 17.07 7.68 11.52
CA THR A 129 16.90 6.83 12.71
C THR A 129 17.97 5.73 12.74
N GLY A 130 18.92 5.87 13.67
CA GLY A 130 19.92 4.85 13.96
C GLY A 130 19.32 3.61 14.62
N PRO A 131 20.09 2.50 14.72
CA PRO A 131 19.65 1.33 15.46
C PRO A 131 19.41 1.73 16.93
N ALA A 132 18.22 1.41 17.44
CA ALA A 132 17.94 1.43 18.88
C ALA A 132 18.65 0.25 19.56
#